data_AF-A0A9W6FEH7-F1
#
_entry.id   AF-A0A9W6FEH7-F1
#
_cell.length_a   1.000
_cell.length_b   1.000
_cell.length_c   1.000
_cell.angle_alpha   90.00
_cell.angle_beta   90.00
_cell.angle_gamma   90.00
#
_symmetry.space_group_name_H-M   'P 1'
#
loop_
_entity.id
_entity.type
_entity.pdbx_description
1 polymer ?
#
loop_
_entity_poly.entity_id
_entity_poly.type
_entity_poly.pdbx_seq_one_letter_code
_entity_poly.pdbx_strand_id
1 'polypeptide(L)'
;MSVTKNQHYVSEGILKHFSDSNNKIYEMFIEKKCISKKITSSVMSQNYLYEHPLIQKNTIEDAFANDIEAKVFPVMDKLIDVIEKNYSSDGNCTFCYDSIKNILSAIIVFYFRSGALIHEYAFSSDNPKLDRVERMLTNICDIHYITGLCETIVKCYDWAILIDEKERFLLSDQYLSTVALKYKNRFSNASNRQIGMKNTMLLLPLSAKIYVVFYSGRVPAFIKKDKFCILSDDQLQEINNVIYENSYVKCAGKFENELMRMKSIYEDGYSPSKCILKYNNGRIKDYIIKKEVFWYDEDKDLYRNFDQYVRIYFEKIKGKIERNSLCICGSGRKYKKCCMRKYEAIKEIIGAIRDPKSIDYNIPGVVISEEATEEFSGLEKDLNNSSDREILRKIEKMGIKY
;
A
#
# COMPACT_ATOMS: atom_id res chain seq x y z
N MET A 1 -23.11 27.26 -12.06
CA MET A 1 -21.77 26.71 -11.83
C MET A 1 -21.53 25.58 -12.81
N SER A 2 -20.39 25.56 -13.49
CA SER A 2 -19.98 24.48 -14.41
C SER A 2 -19.64 23.22 -13.62
N VAL A 3 -20.14 22.06 -14.04
CA VAL A 3 -19.81 20.80 -13.35
C VAL A 3 -18.40 20.35 -13.74
N THR A 4 -17.48 20.28 -12.77
CA THR A 4 -16.16 19.64 -12.95
C THR A 4 -16.33 18.16 -13.26
N LYS A 5 -16.23 17.81 -14.54
CA LYS A 5 -16.42 16.42 -14.97
C LYS A 5 -15.23 15.56 -14.62
N ASN A 6 -14.01 16.04 -14.88
CA ASN A 6 -12.78 15.31 -14.65
C ASN A 6 -12.26 15.60 -13.24
N GLN A 7 -12.28 14.58 -12.37
CA GLN A 7 -11.93 14.68 -10.95
C GLN A 7 -10.65 13.90 -10.67
N HIS A 8 -9.76 14.47 -9.87
CA HIS A 8 -8.42 13.94 -9.62
C HIS A 8 -8.38 13.03 -8.39
N TYR A 9 -7.99 11.77 -8.56
CA TYR A 9 -7.70 10.87 -7.42
C TYR A 9 -6.26 10.95 -6.93
N VAL A 10 -5.38 11.53 -7.75
CA VAL A 10 -4.12 12.09 -7.28
C VAL A 10 -4.15 13.58 -7.64
N SER A 11 -4.07 14.42 -6.61
CA SER A 11 -4.22 15.88 -6.76
C SER A 11 -3.25 16.48 -7.77
N GLU A 12 -3.72 17.45 -8.55
CA GLU A 12 -2.88 18.27 -9.42
C GLU A 12 -1.74 18.98 -8.65
N GLY A 13 -1.97 19.31 -7.38
CA GLY A 13 -0.98 19.98 -6.53
C GLY A 13 0.27 19.15 -6.25
N ILE A 14 0.18 17.81 -6.23
CA ILE A 14 1.38 16.95 -6.20
C ILE A 14 1.88 16.65 -7.62
N LEU A 15 0.97 16.46 -8.58
CA LEU A 15 1.33 16.11 -9.95
C LEU A 15 2.23 17.17 -10.61
N LYS A 16 2.04 18.45 -10.29
CA LYS A 16 2.91 19.53 -10.79
C LYS A 16 4.40 19.27 -10.46
N HIS A 17 4.70 18.65 -9.31
CA HIS A 17 6.06 18.32 -8.86
C HIS A 17 6.65 17.08 -9.52
N PHE A 18 5.87 16.43 -10.38
CA PHE A 18 6.29 15.35 -11.28
C PHE A 18 6.22 15.76 -12.75
N SER A 19 5.87 17.02 -13.05
CA SER A 19 5.74 17.50 -14.43
C SER A 19 7.05 18.04 -14.99
N ASP A 20 7.17 17.98 -16.32
CA ASP A 20 8.22 18.68 -17.05
C ASP A 20 7.92 20.19 -17.16
N SER A 21 8.83 20.94 -17.78
CA SER A 21 8.68 22.39 -17.99
C SER A 21 7.46 22.80 -18.82
N ASN A 22 6.77 21.86 -19.48
CA ASN A 22 5.54 22.08 -20.25
C ASN A 22 4.29 21.61 -19.49
N ASN A 23 4.38 21.40 -18.17
CA ASN A 23 3.31 20.87 -17.32
C ASN A 23 2.80 19.50 -17.80
N LYS A 24 3.66 18.70 -18.41
CA LYS A 24 3.34 17.35 -18.88
C LYS A 24 4.02 16.29 -18.04
N ILE A 25 3.32 15.17 -17.85
CA ILE A 25 3.77 14.01 -17.08
C ILE A 25 3.59 12.76 -17.96
N TYR A 26 4.50 11.80 -17.84
CA TYR A 26 4.28 10.48 -18.41
C TYR A 26 3.42 9.66 -17.45
N GLU A 27 2.32 9.10 -17.94
CA GLU A 27 1.50 8.13 -17.21
C GLU A 27 1.50 6.78 -17.93
N MET A 28 1.65 5.71 -17.16
CA MET A 28 1.45 4.34 -17.59
C MET A 28 0.12 3.82 -17.06
N PHE A 29 -0.73 3.32 -17.95
CA PHE A 29 -1.84 2.46 -17.57
C PHE A 29 -1.31 1.06 -17.31
N ILE A 30 -1.45 0.58 -16.07
CA ILE A 30 -0.83 -0.67 -15.58
C ILE A 30 -1.33 -1.87 -16.39
N GLU A 31 -2.65 -2.06 -16.47
CA GLU A 31 -3.29 -3.18 -17.17
C GLU A 31 -2.90 -3.23 -18.66
N LYS A 32 -2.90 -2.07 -19.33
CA LYS A 32 -2.64 -1.97 -20.76
C LYS A 32 -1.14 -1.91 -21.10
N LYS A 33 -0.28 -1.76 -20.09
CA LYS A 33 1.17 -1.53 -20.25
C LYS A 33 1.47 -0.43 -21.29
N CYS A 34 0.63 0.60 -21.31
CA CYS A 34 0.66 1.69 -22.28
C CYS A 34 1.10 2.96 -21.59
N ILE A 35 2.14 3.60 -22.13
CA ILE A 35 2.70 4.85 -21.63
C ILE A 35 2.25 5.97 -22.55
N SER A 36 1.84 7.08 -21.96
CA SER A 36 1.44 8.27 -22.70
C SER A 36 1.86 9.52 -21.94
N LYS A 37 2.24 10.57 -22.69
CA LYS A 37 2.57 11.87 -22.11
C LYS A 37 1.35 12.79 -22.17
N LYS A 38 0.91 13.29 -21.03
CA LYS A 38 -0.32 14.11 -20.92
C LYS A 38 -0.08 15.37 -20.10
N ILE A 39 -0.95 16.36 -20.28
CA ILE A 39 -0.99 17.53 -19.40
C ILE A 39 -1.42 17.11 -17.99
N THR A 40 -0.92 17.81 -16.99
CA THR A 40 -1.14 17.52 -15.56
C THR A 40 -2.62 17.35 -15.22
N SER A 41 -3.50 18.22 -15.74
CA SER A 41 -4.97 18.19 -15.51
C SER A 41 -5.72 17.04 -16.18
N SER A 42 -5.01 16.08 -16.77
CA SER A 42 -5.58 14.87 -17.40
C SER A 42 -4.90 13.59 -16.93
N VAL A 43 -3.97 13.70 -15.97
CA VAL A 43 -3.21 12.59 -15.39
C VAL A 43 -3.88 12.15 -14.10
N MET A 44 -3.98 10.84 -13.88
CA MET A 44 -4.51 10.28 -12.63
C MET A 44 -5.88 10.87 -12.19
N SER A 45 -6.75 11.05 -13.19
CA SER A 45 -8.09 11.58 -13.04
C SER A 45 -9.13 10.68 -13.72
N GLN A 46 -10.41 10.86 -13.35
CA GLN A 46 -11.53 10.15 -13.94
C GLN A 46 -12.79 11.04 -13.95
N ASN A 47 -13.66 10.80 -14.93
CA ASN A 47 -14.94 11.50 -14.97
C ASN A 47 -15.91 11.03 -13.88
N TYR A 48 -16.50 11.99 -13.16
CA TYR A 48 -17.53 11.77 -12.13
C TYR A 48 -17.10 10.70 -11.09
N LEU A 49 -15.87 10.81 -10.64
CA LEU A 49 -15.26 9.87 -9.71
C LEU A 49 -15.98 9.87 -8.34
N TYR A 50 -16.26 11.06 -7.83
CA TYR A 50 -16.78 11.29 -6.48
C TYR A 50 -18.28 11.59 -6.45
N GLU A 51 -19.00 11.34 -7.55
CA GLU A 51 -20.43 11.66 -7.63
C GLU A 51 -21.29 10.59 -6.97
N HIS A 52 -22.27 11.03 -6.18
CA HIS A 52 -23.24 10.16 -5.50
C HIS A 52 -24.66 10.75 -5.60
N PRO A 53 -25.73 9.97 -5.85
CA PRO A 53 -27.10 10.50 -6.02
C PRO A 53 -27.64 11.27 -4.80
N LEU A 54 -27.16 10.94 -3.60
CA LEU A 54 -27.58 11.59 -2.35
C LEU A 54 -26.75 12.83 -2.00
N ILE A 55 -25.72 13.14 -2.78
CA ILE A 55 -24.80 14.26 -2.52
C ILE A 55 -24.94 15.24 -3.69
N GLN A 56 -24.98 16.54 -3.40
CA GLN A 56 -25.02 17.55 -4.45
C GLN A 56 -23.76 17.43 -5.34
N LYS A 57 -23.95 17.56 -6.65
CA LYS A 57 -22.85 17.41 -7.63
C LYS A 57 -21.64 18.27 -7.29
N ASN A 58 -20.44 17.72 -7.47
CA ASN A 58 -19.13 18.30 -7.12
C ASN A 58 -18.87 18.62 -5.65
N THR A 59 -19.81 18.41 -4.72
CA THR A 59 -19.58 18.78 -3.31
C THR A 59 -18.29 18.18 -2.75
N ILE A 60 -18.00 16.91 -3.07
CA ILE A 60 -16.81 16.21 -2.59
C ILE A 60 -15.53 16.75 -3.26
N GLU A 61 -15.56 16.96 -4.57
CA GLU A 61 -14.42 17.53 -5.30
C GLU A 61 -14.09 18.94 -4.82
N ASP A 62 -15.12 19.78 -4.66
CA ASP A 62 -14.98 21.16 -4.19
C ASP A 62 -14.44 21.20 -2.75
N ALA A 63 -14.87 20.28 -1.88
CA ALA A 63 -14.33 20.15 -0.53
C ALA A 63 -12.85 19.76 -0.55
N PHE A 64 -12.45 18.79 -1.38
CA PHE A 64 -11.04 18.44 -1.51
C PHE A 64 -10.21 19.63 -1.99
N ALA A 65 -10.63 20.28 -3.08
CA ALA A 65 -9.91 21.40 -3.67
C ALA A 65 -9.77 22.59 -2.71
N ASN A 66 -10.89 23.02 -2.11
CA ASN A 66 -10.93 24.27 -1.34
C ASN A 66 -10.54 24.10 0.13
N ASP A 67 -10.91 22.98 0.75
CA ASP A 67 -10.73 22.81 2.19
C ASP A 67 -9.42 22.11 2.56
N ILE A 68 -8.86 21.29 1.66
CA ILE A 68 -7.64 20.51 1.90
C ILE A 68 -6.51 20.96 0.99
N GLU A 69 -6.66 20.84 -0.32
CA GLU A 69 -5.58 21.06 -1.30
C GLU A 69 -5.05 22.50 -1.25
N ALA A 70 -5.94 23.49 -1.26
CA ALA A 70 -5.58 24.91 -1.18
C ALA A 70 -4.75 25.29 0.06
N LYS A 71 -4.86 24.50 1.15
CA LYS A 71 -4.13 24.75 2.41
C LYS A 71 -2.82 23.95 2.50
N VAL A 72 -2.83 22.68 2.07
CA VAL A 72 -1.68 21.79 2.24
C VAL A 72 -0.57 22.06 1.22
N PHE A 73 -0.90 22.32 -0.05
CA PHE A 73 0.12 22.45 -1.09
C PHE A 73 1.06 23.65 -0.90
N PRO A 74 0.61 24.84 -0.46
CA PRO A 74 1.54 25.92 -0.13
C PRO A 74 2.53 25.58 0.99
N VAL A 75 2.14 24.73 1.94
CA VAL A 75 3.04 24.25 3.01
C VAL A 75 4.02 23.21 2.46
N MET A 76 3.53 22.30 1.61
CA MET A 76 4.35 21.28 0.95
C MET A 76 5.37 21.90 0.00
N ASP A 77 5.00 22.92 -0.78
CA ASP A 77 5.89 23.66 -1.68
C ASP A 77 7.06 24.29 -0.89
N LYS A 78 6.76 24.94 0.24
CA LYS A 78 7.79 25.51 1.13
C LYS A 78 8.70 24.42 1.72
N LEU A 79 8.16 23.27 2.08
CA LEU A 79 8.94 22.15 2.58
C LEU A 79 9.90 21.61 1.51
N ILE A 80 9.44 21.47 0.26
CA ILE A 80 10.27 21.07 -0.87
C ILE A 80 11.43 22.06 -1.06
N ASP A 81 11.15 23.37 -1.11
CA ASP A 81 12.18 24.41 -1.24
C ASP A 81 13.23 24.34 -0.11
N VAL A 82 12.77 24.08 1.13
CA VAL A 82 13.61 23.95 2.30
C VAL A 82 14.50 22.71 2.20
N ILE A 83 13.97 21.57 1.75
CA ILE A 83 14.75 20.35 1.54
C ILE A 83 15.79 20.56 0.44
N GLU A 84 15.41 21.12 -0.71
CA GLU A 84 16.31 21.31 -1.85
C GLU A 84 17.50 22.22 -1.54
N LYS A 85 17.31 23.23 -0.67
CA LYS A 85 18.39 24.12 -0.24
C LYS A 85 19.36 23.49 0.75
N ASN A 86 18.95 22.42 1.44
CA ASN A 86 19.69 21.90 2.61
C ASN A 86 20.16 20.45 2.46
N TYR A 87 19.65 19.66 1.50
CA TYR A 87 19.95 18.22 1.45
C TYR A 87 21.44 17.90 1.23
N SER A 88 22.20 18.81 0.62
CA SER A 88 23.64 18.69 0.38
C SER A 88 24.52 19.08 1.58
N SER A 89 23.93 19.53 2.69
CA SER A 89 24.65 19.93 3.92
C SER A 89 24.96 18.72 4.83
N ASP A 90 25.04 18.90 6.16
CA ASP A 90 25.43 17.93 7.22
C ASP A 90 24.57 16.62 7.28
N GLY A 91 23.72 16.42 6.28
CA GLY A 91 22.94 15.23 6.04
C GLY A 91 21.80 15.02 7.02
N ASN A 92 21.67 15.81 8.08
CA ASN A 92 20.59 15.75 9.06
C ASN A 92 19.32 16.44 8.50
N CYS A 93 18.15 15.80 8.65
CA CYS A 93 16.87 16.34 8.18
C CYS A 93 15.86 16.67 9.30
N THR A 94 16.24 16.63 10.59
CA THR A 94 15.29 16.77 11.73
C THR A 94 14.51 18.07 11.72
N PHE A 95 15.07 19.14 11.18
CA PHE A 95 14.39 20.43 11.04
C PHE A 95 13.16 20.38 10.11
N CYS A 96 13.05 19.37 9.24
CA CYS A 96 11.88 19.16 8.38
C CYS A 96 10.70 18.48 9.10
N TYR A 97 10.92 17.88 10.27
CA TYR A 97 9.97 16.95 10.88
C TYR A 97 8.61 17.59 11.18
N ASP A 98 8.61 18.77 11.78
CA ASP A 98 7.36 19.47 12.12
C ASP A 98 6.55 19.86 10.88
N SER A 99 7.22 20.29 9.80
CA SER A 99 6.57 20.58 8.53
C SER A 99 5.96 19.33 7.89
N ILE A 100 6.65 18.19 7.97
CA ILE A 100 6.13 16.89 7.49
C ILE A 100 4.92 16.46 8.32
N LYS A 101 5.00 16.59 9.65
CA LYS A 101 3.88 16.30 10.55
C LYS A 101 2.65 17.15 10.23
N ASN A 102 2.85 18.44 9.92
CA ASN A 102 1.76 19.37 9.61
C ASN A 102 0.99 19.04 8.33
N ILE A 103 1.61 18.33 7.37
CA ILE A 103 0.93 17.90 6.14
C ILE A 103 0.33 16.49 6.26
N LEU A 104 0.70 15.72 7.28
CA LEU A 104 0.40 14.28 7.35
C LEU A 104 -1.10 13.96 7.31
N SER A 105 -1.94 14.73 8.01
CA SER A 105 -3.39 14.50 7.99
C SER A 105 -4.00 14.61 6.60
N ALA A 106 -3.57 15.61 5.81
CA ALA A 106 -4.00 15.74 4.42
C ALA A 106 -3.48 14.59 3.55
N ILE A 107 -2.25 14.14 3.78
CA ILE A 107 -1.66 12.99 3.07
C ILE A 107 -2.45 11.71 3.35
N ILE A 108 -2.88 11.47 4.59
CA ILE A 108 -3.73 10.32 4.93
C ILE A 108 -5.11 10.41 4.27
N VAL A 109 -5.71 11.60 4.19
CA VAL A 109 -6.93 11.79 3.39
C VAL A 109 -6.68 11.49 1.92
N PHE A 110 -5.56 11.97 1.36
CA PHE A 110 -5.17 11.71 -0.04
C PHE A 110 -4.93 10.22 -0.32
N TYR A 111 -4.41 9.48 0.65
CA TYR A 111 -4.28 8.04 0.61
C TYR A 111 -5.64 7.34 0.50
N PHE A 112 -6.61 7.69 1.34
CA PHE A 112 -7.93 7.04 1.31
C PHE A 112 -8.78 7.42 0.10
N ARG A 113 -8.59 8.60 -0.50
CA ARG A 113 -9.25 8.97 -1.77
C ARG A 113 -8.46 8.61 -3.02
N SER A 114 -7.36 7.87 -2.88
CA SER A 114 -6.46 7.59 -4.01
C SER A 114 -7.07 6.60 -5.00
N GLY A 115 -6.55 6.57 -6.23
CA GLY A 115 -7.08 5.71 -7.29
C GLY A 115 -7.03 4.23 -6.94
N ALA A 116 -5.95 3.79 -6.29
CA ALA A 116 -5.82 2.44 -5.76
C ALA A 116 -6.90 2.10 -4.73
N LEU A 117 -7.14 2.95 -3.73
CA LEU A 117 -8.15 2.70 -2.69
C LEU A 117 -9.57 2.77 -3.26
N ILE A 118 -9.85 3.68 -4.19
CA ILE A 118 -11.13 3.73 -4.90
C ILE A 118 -11.37 2.44 -5.70
N HIS A 119 -10.32 1.91 -6.35
CA HIS A 119 -10.40 0.63 -7.04
C HIS A 119 -10.64 -0.52 -6.08
N GLU A 120 -10.02 -0.51 -4.89
CA GLU A 120 -10.31 -1.46 -3.80
C GLU A 120 -11.76 -1.34 -3.33
N TYR A 121 -12.25 -0.14 -3.05
CA TYR A 121 -13.62 0.07 -2.56
C TYR A 121 -14.70 -0.32 -3.57
N ALA A 122 -14.41 -0.22 -4.86
CA ALA A 122 -15.31 -0.67 -5.93
C ALA A 122 -15.25 -2.19 -6.17
N PHE A 123 -14.26 -2.89 -5.62
CA PHE A 123 -14.01 -4.29 -5.94
C PHE A 123 -15.14 -5.19 -5.47
N SER A 124 -15.51 -6.15 -6.33
CA SER A 124 -16.52 -7.18 -6.06
C SER A 124 -17.94 -6.64 -5.75
N SER A 125 -18.19 -5.34 -5.85
CA SER A 125 -19.49 -4.72 -5.55
C SER A 125 -20.47 -4.83 -6.73
N ASP A 126 -21.76 -5.01 -6.42
CA ASP A 126 -22.85 -4.93 -7.40
C ASP A 126 -23.14 -3.46 -7.82
N ASN A 127 -22.74 -2.47 -7.00
CA ASN A 127 -22.92 -1.04 -7.23
C ASN A 127 -21.60 -0.26 -7.12
N PRO A 128 -20.57 -0.61 -7.90
CA PRO A 128 -19.18 -0.19 -7.68
C PRO A 128 -18.98 1.34 -7.69
N LYS A 129 -19.83 2.09 -8.39
CA LYS A 129 -19.76 3.56 -8.43
C LYS A 129 -20.24 4.24 -7.15
N LEU A 130 -21.21 3.65 -6.46
CA LEU A 130 -21.80 4.21 -5.24
C LEU A 130 -20.96 3.80 -4.03
N ASP A 131 -20.74 2.49 -3.88
CA ASP A 131 -20.03 1.90 -2.75
C ASP A 131 -18.62 2.45 -2.58
N ARG A 132 -17.92 2.76 -3.69
CA ARG A 132 -16.58 3.36 -3.63
C ARG A 132 -16.57 4.73 -2.94
N VAL A 133 -17.62 5.53 -3.12
CA VAL A 133 -17.74 6.85 -2.52
C VAL A 133 -18.14 6.71 -1.05
N GLU A 134 -19.12 5.86 -0.75
CA GLU A 134 -19.55 5.61 0.63
C GLU A 134 -18.42 5.08 1.51
N ARG A 135 -17.69 4.05 1.04
CA ARG A 135 -16.55 3.45 1.77
C ARG A 135 -15.39 4.43 1.94
N MET A 136 -15.12 5.27 0.95
CA MET A 136 -14.14 6.34 1.07
C MET A 136 -14.55 7.35 2.15
N LEU A 137 -15.80 7.82 2.12
CA LEU A 137 -16.34 8.78 3.09
C LEU A 137 -16.30 8.24 4.53
N THR A 138 -16.61 6.97 4.74
CA THR A 138 -16.51 6.33 6.07
C THR A 138 -15.11 6.49 6.67
N ASN A 139 -14.06 6.34 5.85
CA ASN A 139 -12.68 6.49 6.31
C ASN A 139 -12.27 7.96 6.52
N ILE A 140 -12.59 8.85 5.58
CA ILE A 140 -12.09 10.24 5.63
C ILE A 140 -12.89 11.16 6.55
N CYS A 141 -14.16 10.84 6.84
CA CYS A 141 -15.00 11.63 7.73
C CYS A 141 -14.79 11.29 9.22
N ASP A 142 -14.10 10.18 9.53
CA ASP A 142 -13.71 9.88 10.90
C ASP A 142 -12.41 10.60 11.27
N ILE A 143 -12.57 11.79 11.88
CA ILE A 143 -11.43 12.61 12.32
C ILE A 143 -10.58 11.90 13.39
N HIS A 144 -11.17 11.03 14.22
CA HIS A 144 -10.43 10.29 15.23
C HIS A 144 -9.56 9.23 14.56
N TYR A 145 -10.08 8.54 13.56
CA TYR A 145 -9.33 7.58 12.76
C TYR A 145 -8.15 8.23 12.04
N ILE A 146 -8.38 9.33 11.30
CA ILE A 146 -7.32 10.05 10.60
C ILE A 146 -6.25 10.58 11.56
N THR A 147 -6.67 11.21 12.67
CA THR A 147 -5.73 11.76 13.66
C THR A 147 -4.95 10.65 14.36
N GLY A 148 -5.59 9.54 14.73
CA GLY A 148 -4.93 8.41 15.36
C GLY A 148 -3.91 7.72 14.43
N LEU A 149 -4.20 7.61 13.13
CA LEU A 149 -3.20 7.14 12.14
C LEU A 149 -2.00 8.08 12.06
N CYS A 150 -2.23 9.40 12.04
CA CYS A 150 -1.16 10.39 12.06
C CYS A 150 -0.29 10.26 13.33
N GLU A 151 -0.94 10.13 14.49
CA GLU A 151 -0.23 9.92 15.76
C GLU A 151 0.57 8.62 15.77
N THR A 152 0.01 7.53 15.24
CA THR A 152 0.72 6.26 15.07
C THR A 152 1.98 6.45 14.23
N ILE A 153 1.90 7.11 13.07
CA ILE A 153 3.06 7.36 12.20
C ILE A 153 4.12 8.20 12.94
N VAL A 154 3.70 9.30 13.56
CA VAL A 154 4.62 10.22 14.27
C VAL A 154 5.30 9.55 15.46
N LYS A 155 4.55 8.78 16.27
CA LYS A 155 5.07 8.21 17.53
C LYS A 155 5.84 6.91 17.32
N CYS A 156 5.45 6.09 16.33
CA CYS A 156 5.86 4.70 16.26
C CYS A 156 6.83 4.37 15.11
N TYR A 157 6.96 5.26 14.12
CA TYR A 157 7.83 5.05 12.97
C TYR A 157 9.10 5.90 13.08
N ASP A 158 10.24 5.27 12.77
CA ASP A 158 11.44 6.02 12.40
C ASP A 158 11.26 6.62 11.01
N TRP A 159 12.09 7.59 10.63
CA TRP A 159 11.92 8.28 9.35
C TRP A 159 13.24 8.77 8.75
N ALA A 160 13.21 9.05 7.46
CA ALA A 160 14.30 9.66 6.70
C ALA A 160 13.74 10.38 5.45
N ILE A 161 14.60 11.11 4.73
CA ILE A 161 14.25 11.74 3.46
C ILE A 161 15.12 11.15 2.35
N LEU A 162 14.49 10.62 1.30
CA LEU A 162 15.16 10.05 0.14
C LEU A 162 15.25 11.10 -0.97
N ILE A 163 16.43 11.19 -1.60
CA ILE A 163 16.72 12.16 -2.66
C ILE A 163 17.21 11.43 -3.90
N ASP A 164 16.58 11.69 -5.06
CA ASP A 164 17.13 11.36 -6.37
C ASP A 164 17.42 12.64 -7.14
N GLU A 165 18.70 12.99 -7.27
CA GLU A 165 19.13 14.24 -7.91
C GLU A 165 18.74 14.35 -9.38
N LYS A 166 18.40 13.23 -10.02
CA LYS A 166 17.96 13.17 -11.42
C LYS A 166 16.43 13.26 -11.58
N GLU A 167 15.68 13.40 -10.48
CA GLU A 167 14.22 13.59 -10.46
C GLU A 167 13.42 12.46 -11.14
N ARG A 168 13.78 11.21 -10.87
CA ARG A 168 13.21 10.02 -11.50
C ARG A 168 12.34 9.18 -10.57
N PHE A 169 11.97 9.68 -9.39
CA PHE A 169 10.96 8.98 -8.61
C PHE A 169 9.66 8.88 -9.40
N LEU A 170 9.05 7.70 -9.36
CA LEU A 170 7.70 7.48 -9.86
C LEU A 170 6.67 8.00 -8.85
N LEU A 171 5.41 8.06 -9.27
CA LEU A 171 4.25 8.34 -8.44
C LEU A 171 3.20 7.25 -8.67
N SER A 172 2.71 6.66 -7.59
CA SER A 172 1.64 5.67 -7.65
C SER A 172 0.27 6.34 -7.56
N ASP A 173 -0.75 5.71 -8.14
CA ASP A 173 -2.15 6.04 -7.82
C ASP A 173 -2.58 5.59 -6.41
N GLN A 174 -1.70 4.90 -5.68
CA GLN A 174 -1.71 4.81 -4.22
C GLN A 174 -0.85 5.95 -3.64
N TYR A 175 -1.49 7.05 -3.25
CA TYR A 175 -0.82 8.32 -2.90
C TYR A 175 0.30 8.13 -1.87
N LEU A 176 0.04 7.36 -0.81
CA LEU A 176 1.04 6.90 0.14
C LEU A 176 1.31 5.41 -0.15
N SER A 177 2.48 5.11 -0.71
CA SER A 177 2.86 3.72 -0.99
C SER A 177 3.29 3.02 0.30
N THR A 178 2.89 1.76 0.50
CA THR A 178 3.30 0.97 1.67
C THR A 178 3.93 -0.35 1.25
N VAL A 179 4.84 -0.88 2.08
CA VAL A 179 5.54 -2.14 1.81
C VAL A 179 5.86 -2.87 3.10
N ALA A 180 5.72 -4.19 3.07
CA ALA A 180 6.10 -5.06 4.17
C ALA A 180 7.61 -5.36 4.11
N LEU A 181 8.29 -5.19 5.25
CA LEU A 181 9.70 -5.51 5.46
C LEU A 181 9.92 -6.93 6.03
N LYS A 182 8.82 -7.63 6.34
CA LYS A 182 8.79 -9.04 6.74
C LYS A 182 7.40 -9.60 6.45
N TYR A 183 7.33 -10.80 5.88
CA TYR A 183 6.10 -11.59 5.82
C TYR A 183 5.70 -12.05 7.23
N LYS A 184 4.52 -11.66 7.68
CA LYS A 184 4.02 -11.91 9.04
C LYS A 184 3.05 -13.07 9.05
N ASN A 185 2.06 -13.05 8.17
CA ASN A 185 1.03 -14.08 8.09
C ASN A 185 0.21 -13.92 6.81
N ARG A 186 -0.63 -14.92 6.50
CA ARG A 186 -1.75 -14.78 5.57
C ARG A 186 -2.98 -14.35 6.35
N PHE A 187 -3.22 -13.04 6.40
CA PHE A 187 -4.37 -12.48 7.13
C PHE A 187 -5.65 -12.59 6.30
N SER A 188 -6.78 -12.73 7.00
CA SER A 188 -8.12 -12.72 6.40
C SER A 188 -8.74 -11.32 6.34
N ASN A 189 -8.19 -10.37 7.07
CA ASN A 189 -8.77 -9.04 7.31
C ASN A 189 -7.68 -7.95 7.42
N ALA A 190 -6.54 -8.17 6.78
CA ALA A 190 -5.41 -7.25 6.78
C ALA A 190 -4.48 -7.56 5.60
N SER A 191 -3.60 -6.63 5.27
CA SER A 191 -2.40 -6.90 4.47
C SER A 191 -1.18 -6.83 5.39
N ASN A 192 -0.04 -7.37 4.97
CA ASN A 192 1.19 -7.30 5.76
C ASN A 192 1.79 -5.89 5.85
N ARG A 193 1.16 -4.90 5.22
CA ARG A 193 1.68 -3.54 5.02
C ARG A 193 0.71 -2.44 5.46
N GLN A 194 -0.24 -2.75 6.33
CA GLN A 194 -1.11 -1.75 6.93
C GLN A 194 -0.31 -0.76 7.79
N ILE A 195 -0.74 0.50 7.79
CA ILE A 195 -0.21 1.52 8.71
C ILE A 195 -0.46 1.06 10.15
N GLY A 196 0.55 1.18 11.02
CA GLY A 196 0.53 0.70 12.40
C GLY A 196 1.12 -0.70 12.59
N MET A 197 1.32 -1.51 11.54
CA MET A 197 1.95 -2.82 11.68
C MET A 197 3.49 -2.75 11.78
N LYS A 198 4.09 -3.66 12.57
CA LYS A 198 5.56 -3.86 12.63
C LYS A 198 6.13 -4.19 11.26
N ASN A 199 7.42 -3.99 11.01
CA ASN A 199 8.05 -4.43 9.75
C ASN A 199 7.29 -3.90 8.53
N THR A 200 7.04 -2.59 8.52
CA THR A 200 6.31 -1.89 7.47
C THR A 200 7.02 -0.58 7.18
N MET A 201 7.08 -0.20 5.91
CA MET A 201 7.61 1.07 5.44
C MET A 201 6.57 1.79 4.59
N LEU A 202 6.49 3.11 4.77
CA LEU A 202 5.58 4.03 4.10
C LEU A 202 6.42 5.02 3.29
N LEU A 203 6.04 5.26 2.05
CA LEU A 203 6.72 6.13 1.09
C LEU A 203 5.77 7.26 0.69
N LEU A 204 6.06 8.46 1.19
CA LEU A 204 5.29 9.67 0.99
C LEU A 204 5.95 10.51 -0.12
N PRO A 205 5.28 10.75 -1.26
CA PRO A 205 5.80 11.58 -2.33
C PRO A 205 5.74 13.07 -1.97
N LEU A 206 6.84 13.79 -2.18
CA LEU A 206 6.83 15.27 -2.21
C LEU A 206 7.09 15.80 -3.62
N SER A 207 8.00 15.18 -4.37
CA SER A 207 8.29 15.52 -5.76
C SER A 207 8.94 14.34 -6.49
N ALA A 208 9.19 14.49 -7.79
CA ALA A 208 9.99 13.51 -8.54
C ALA A 208 11.44 13.38 -8.01
N LYS A 209 11.91 14.32 -7.17
CA LYS A 209 13.22 14.32 -6.52
C LYS A 209 13.20 13.83 -5.08
N ILE A 210 12.08 13.99 -4.37
CA ILE A 210 12.02 13.88 -2.91
C ILE A 210 10.89 12.96 -2.46
N TYR A 211 11.25 11.97 -1.64
CA TYR A 211 10.32 11.13 -0.90
C TYR A 211 10.63 11.16 0.59
N VAL A 212 9.60 11.21 1.43
CA VAL A 212 9.75 10.95 2.87
C VAL A 212 9.46 9.48 3.11
N VAL A 213 10.31 8.83 3.89
CA VAL A 213 10.12 7.43 4.29
C VAL A 213 9.86 7.36 5.78
N PHE A 214 8.79 6.67 6.17
CA PHE A 214 8.52 6.25 7.54
C PHE A 214 8.67 4.74 7.62
N TYR A 215 9.32 4.20 8.65
CA TYR A 215 9.50 2.75 8.76
C TYR A 215 9.53 2.24 10.20
N SER A 216 9.20 0.96 10.33
CA SER A 216 9.41 0.16 11.54
C SER A 216 9.97 -1.19 11.13
N GLY A 217 11.05 -1.64 11.77
CA GLY A 217 11.69 -2.94 11.47
C GLY A 217 12.95 -2.81 10.61
N ARG A 218 13.30 -3.88 9.89
CA ARG A 218 14.54 -3.95 9.11
C ARG A 218 14.37 -3.28 7.75
N VAL A 219 14.91 -2.07 7.60
CA VAL A 219 14.98 -1.36 6.31
C VAL A 219 16.29 -1.63 5.57
N PRO A 220 16.37 -1.31 4.26
CA PRO A 220 17.61 -1.28 3.50
C PRO A 220 18.67 -0.39 4.15
N ALA A 221 19.94 -0.79 4.05
CA ALA A 221 21.05 -0.11 4.70
C ALA A 221 21.29 1.34 4.24
N PHE A 222 20.77 1.72 3.07
CA PHE A 222 20.87 3.09 2.56
C PHE A 222 19.88 4.06 3.22
N ILE A 223 18.83 3.55 3.88
CA ILE A 223 17.86 4.36 4.62
C ILE A 223 18.40 4.57 6.03
N LYS A 224 18.79 5.80 6.34
CA LYS A 224 19.37 6.18 7.63
C LYS A 224 18.43 7.12 8.37
N LYS A 225 18.09 6.77 9.60
CA LYS A 225 17.23 7.57 10.47
C LYS A 225 17.69 9.03 10.56
N ASP A 226 16.74 9.96 10.49
CA ASP A 226 16.95 11.41 10.63
C ASP A 226 17.96 12.01 9.63
N LYS A 227 18.16 11.34 8.48
CA LYS A 227 19.11 11.75 7.44
C LYS A 227 18.46 11.95 6.07
N PHE A 228 19.04 12.86 5.29
CA PHE A 228 18.95 12.87 3.85
C PHE A 228 19.73 11.68 3.28
N CYS A 229 19.07 10.85 2.49
CA CYS A 229 19.60 9.65 1.87
C CYS A 229 19.61 9.86 0.35
N ILE A 230 20.75 10.30 -0.19
CA ILE A 230 20.94 10.47 -1.63
C ILE A 230 21.11 9.08 -2.24
N LEU A 231 20.22 8.73 -3.16
CA LEU A 231 20.13 7.38 -3.72
C LEU A 231 21.07 7.20 -4.91
N SER A 232 21.70 6.02 -4.98
CA SER A 232 22.29 5.55 -6.23
C SER A 232 21.20 5.12 -7.23
N ASP A 233 21.60 4.87 -8.48
CA ASP A 233 20.67 4.38 -9.52
C ASP A 233 20.00 3.06 -9.11
N ASP A 234 20.74 2.11 -8.55
CA ASP A 234 20.18 0.82 -8.11
C ASP A 234 19.19 1.00 -6.94
N GLN A 235 19.54 1.85 -5.96
CA GLN A 235 18.68 2.11 -4.80
C GLN A 235 17.38 2.82 -5.19
N LEU A 236 17.46 3.77 -6.13
CA LEU A 236 16.27 4.37 -6.72
C LEU A 236 15.40 3.32 -7.40
N GLN A 237 15.99 2.41 -8.16
CA GLN A 237 15.23 1.37 -8.86
C GLN A 237 14.48 0.47 -7.88
N GLU A 238 15.11 0.10 -6.75
CA GLU A 238 14.47 -0.64 -5.65
C GLU A 238 13.25 0.12 -5.10
N ILE A 239 13.38 1.42 -4.83
CA ILE A 239 12.25 2.26 -4.34
C ILE A 239 11.15 2.38 -5.41
N ASN A 240 11.52 2.65 -6.65
CA ASN A 240 10.56 2.77 -7.75
C ASN A 240 9.81 1.45 -7.98
N ASN A 241 10.45 0.29 -7.80
CA ASN A 241 9.76 -1.01 -7.91
C ASN A 241 8.63 -1.12 -6.89
N VAL A 242 8.87 -0.68 -5.66
CA VAL A 242 7.85 -0.65 -4.59
C VAL A 242 6.72 0.31 -4.93
N ILE A 243 7.03 1.54 -5.37
CA ILE A 243 6.02 2.53 -5.79
C ILE A 243 5.17 1.97 -6.94
N TYR A 244 5.82 1.32 -7.91
CA TYR A 244 5.15 0.68 -9.03
C TYR A 244 4.22 -0.45 -8.57
N GLU A 245 4.71 -1.36 -7.72
CA GLU A 245 3.93 -2.49 -7.20
C GLU A 245 2.70 -2.05 -6.40
N ASN A 246 2.72 -0.87 -5.78
CA ASN A 246 1.58 -0.25 -5.10
C ASN A 246 0.50 0.28 -6.06
N SER A 247 0.81 0.44 -7.35
CA SER A 247 -0.13 1.01 -8.32
C SER A 247 -1.16 -0.03 -8.79
N TYR A 248 -2.42 0.40 -8.96
CA TYR A 248 -3.52 -0.45 -9.44
C TYR A 248 -3.94 -0.11 -10.87
N VAL A 249 -4.18 1.17 -11.14
CA VAL A 249 -4.71 1.66 -12.41
C VAL A 249 -3.61 2.37 -13.18
N LYS A 250 -2.89 3.28 -12.51
CA LYS A 250 -1.86 4.11 -13.13
C LYS A 250 -0.62 4.33 -12.26
N CYS A 251 0.51 4.49 -12.94
CA CYS A 251 1.76 4.98 -12.36
C CYS A 251 2.26 6.14 -13.22
N ALA A 252 2.80 7.19 -12.62
CA ALA A 252 3.26 8.38 -13.32
C ALA A 252 4.74 8.67 -13.03
N GLY A 253 5.38 9.42 -13.91
CA GLY A 253 6.76 9.85 -13.75
C GLY A 253 7.10 11.05 -14.60
N LYS A 254 8.10 11.83 -14.17
CA LYS A 254 8.62 12.98 -14.92
C LYS A 254 9.27 12.57 -16.24
N PHE A 255 9.94 11.41 -16.23
CA PHE A 255 10.62 10.84 -17.38
C PHE A 255 10.06 9.46 -17.74
N GLU A 256 10.08 9.14 -19.04
CA GLU A 256 9.56 7.88 -19.58
C GLU A 256 10.40 6.66 -19.20
N ASN A 257 11.71 6.84 -19.02
CA ASN A 257 12.67 5.73 -18.89
C ASN A 257 12.35 4.77 -17.75
N GLU A 258 11.98 5.29 -16.56
CA GLU A 258 11.64 4.44 -15.42
C GLU A 258 10.32 3.68 -15.65
N LEU A 259 9.33 4.30 -16.29
CA LEU A 259 8.08 3.61 -16.64
C LEU A 259 8.32 2.52 -17.69
N MET A 260 9.19 2.76 -18.67
CA MET A 260 9.60 1.75 -19.66
C MET A 260 10.33 0.57 -19.02
N ARG A 261 11.18 0.83 -18.01
CA ARG A 261 11.81 -0.23 -17.20
C ARG A 261 10.74 -1.07 -16.50
N MET A 262 9.76 -0.45 -15.84
CA MET A 262 8.67 -1.16 -15.15
C MET A 262 7.77 -1.95 -16.09
N LYS A 263 7.58 -1.50 -17.33
CA LYS A 263 6.79 -2.22 -18.34
C LYS A 263 7.29 -3.64 -18.57
N SER A 264 8.59 -3.89 -18.39
CA SER A 264 9.21 -5.21 -18.55
C SER A 264 9.03 -6.14 -17.34
N ILE A 265 8.59 -5.61 -16.19
CA ILE A 265 8.39 -6.39 -14.98
C ILE A 265 7.07 -7.16 -15.07
N TYR A 266 7.18 -8.48 -14.88
CA TYR A 266 6.03 -9.37 -14.78
C TYR A 266 5.28 -9.09 -13.47
N GLU A 267 3.97 -8.90 -13.56
CA GLU A 267 3.10 -8.79 -12.38
C GLU A 267 2.47 -10.15 -12.07
N ASP A 268 2.70 -10.64 -10.85
CA ASP A 268 2.08 -11.85 -10.36
C ASP A 268 0.67 -11.58 -9.82
N GLY A 269 -0.32 -12.21 -10.43
CA GLY A 269 -1.68 -12.35 -9.89
C GLY A 269 -2.61 -11.15 -10.07
N TYR A 270 -3.90 -11.39 -9.85
CA TYR A 270 -4.93 -10.36 -9.83
C TYR A 270 -5.02 -9.73 -8.43
N SER A 271 -5.05 -8.40 -8.37
CA SER A 271 -5.35 -7.63 -7.17
C SER A 271 -6.38 -6.55 -7.48
N PRO A 272 -7.23 -6.15 -6.52
CA PRO A 272 -7.22 -6.60 -5.12
C PRO A 272 -7.80 -8.01 -4.98
N SER A 273 -7.73 -8.57 -3.78
CA SER A 273 -8.31 -9.89 -3.47
C SER A 273 -9.37 -9.77 -2.39
N LYS A 274 -10.20 -10.80 -2.22
CA LYS A 274 -11.25 -10.84 -1.21
C LYS A 274 -11.13 -12.10 -0.36
N CYS A 275 -11.36 -11.96 0.94
CA CYS A 275 -11.48 -13.08 1.87
C CYS A 275 -12.90 -13.15 2.41
N ILE A 276 -13.53 -14.33 2.33
CA ILE A 276 -14.86 -14.60 2.88
C ILE A 276 -14.72 -15.63 3.99
N LEU A 277 -15.20 -15.28 5.18
CA LEU A 277 -15.18 -16.11 6.38
C LEU A 277 -16.61 -16.55 6.70
N LYS A 278 -16.86 -17.86 6.73
CA LYS A 278 -18.13 -18.46 7.20
C LYS A 278 -17.91 -19.08 8.57
N TYR A 279 -18.68 -18.63 9.55
CA TYR A 279 -18.61 -19.10 10.93
C TYR A 279 -19.67 -20.17 11.18
N ASN A 280 -19.44 -21.07 12.15
CA ASN A 280 -20.35 -22.16 12.48
C ASN A 280 -21.76 -21.70 12.90
N ASN A 281 -21.89 -20.47 13.39
CA ASN A 281 -23.18 -19.85 13.74
C ASN A 281 -23.92 -19.25 12.54
N GLY A 282 -23.46 -19.49 11.31
CA GLY A 282 -24.06 -18.96 10.07
C GLY A 282 -23.76 -17.49 9.81
N ARG A 283 -22.92 -16.85 10.64
CA ARG A 283 -22.41 -15.50 10.33
C ARG A 283 -21.40 -15.57 9.21
N ILE A 284 -21.40 -14.53 8.39
CA ILE A 284 -20.41 -14.30 7.36
C ILE A 284 -19.75 -12.96 7.62
N LYS A 285 -18.45 -12.93 7.38
CA LYS A 285 -17.70 -11.69 7.23
C LYS A 285 -16.90 -11.74 5.95
N ASP A 286 -16.75 -10.60 5.30
CA ASP A 286 -15.85 -10.49 4.18
C ASP A 286 -15.02 -9.20 4.21
N TYR A 287 -13.83 -9.32 3.62
CA TYR A 287 -12.83 -8.26 3.63
C TYR A 287 -12.18 -8.17 2.26
N ILE A 288 -12.04 -6.94 1.77
CA ILE A 288 -11.17 -6.66 0.64
C ILE A 288 -9.75 -6.55 1.17
N ILE A 289 -8.87 -7.34 0.58
CA ILE A 289 -7.46 -7.43 0.94
C ILE A 289 -6.64 -6.67 -0.09
N LYS A 290 -6.03 -5.60 0.40
CA LYS A 290 -5.05 -4.79 -0.30
C LYS A 290 -3.93 -5.66 -0.89
N LYS A 291 -3.53 -5.35 -2.12
CA LYS A 291 -2.41 -5.97 -2.85
C LYS A 291 -1.18 -6.02 -1.96
N GLU A 292 -0.63 -7.21 -1.77
CA GLU A 292 0.59 -7.37 -0.98
C GLU A 292 1.81 -6.85 -1.75
N VAL A 293 2.68 -6.13 -1.03
CA VAL A 293 3.94 -5.59 -1.55
C VAL A 293 5.00 -5.88 -0.50
N PHE A 294 6.05 -6.58 -0.90
CA PHE A 294 7.14 -6.98 0.00
C PHE A 294 8.46 -6.40 -0.51
N TRP A 295 9.32 -5.97 0.42
CA TRP A 295 10.64 -5.49 0.06
C TRP A 295 11.57 -6.63 -0.36
N TYR A 296 11.64 -7.70 0.44
CA TYR A 296 12.61 -8.78 0.25
C TYR A 296 12.02 -9.94 -0.56
N ASP A 297 12.80 -10.47 -1.50
CA ASP A 297 12.40 -11.62 -2.33
C ASP A 297 12.07 -12.88 -1.53
N GLU A 298 12.72 -13.07 -0.37
CA GLU A 298 12.41 -14.21 0.51
C GLU A 298 10.99 -14.11 1.09
N ASP A 299 10.51 -12.90 1.37
CA ASP A 299 9.13 -12.67 1.82
C ASP A 299 8.12 -12.84 0.67
N LYS A 300 8.48 -12.38 -0.54
CA LYS A 300 7.69 -12.61 -1.77
C LYS A 300 7.52 -14.12 -2.04
N ASP A 301 8.61 -14.89 -1.93
CA ASP A 301 8.59 -16.35 -2.06
C ASP A 301 7.73 -17.02 -1.00
N LEU A 302 7.87 -16.62 0.27
CA LEU A 302 7.05 -17.13 1.37
C LEU A 302 5.56 -16.87 1.15
N TYR A 303 5.18 -15.67 0.73
CA TYR A 303 3.78 -15.33 0.45
C TYR A 303 3.20 -16.18 -0.68
N ARG A 304 3.90 -16.30 -1.80
CA ARG A 304 3.43 -17.04 -2.99
C ARG A 304 3.29 -18.53 -2.74
N ASN A 305 4.21 -19.10 -1.97
CA ASN A 305 4.31 -20.54 -1.77
C ASN A 305 3.88 -20.98 -0.36
N PHE A 306 3.14 -20.12 0.37
CA PHE A 306 2.80 -20.33 1.77
C PHE A 306 2.15 -21.70 2.02
N ASP A 307 1.07 -22.02 1.30
CA ASP A 307 0.31 -23.26 1.50
C ASP A 307 1.18 -24.51 1.24
N GLN A 308 2.01 -24.45 0.20
CA GLN A 308 2.96 -25.51 -0.13
C GLN A 308 4.00 -25.68 0.97
N TYR A 309 4.56 -24.58 1.49
CA TYR A 309 5.57 -24.62 2.54
C TYR A 309 5.00 -25.10 3.88
N VAL A 310 3.76 -24.73 4.23
CA VAL A 310 3.07 -25.29 5.40
C VAL A 310 2.91 -26.80 5.27
N ARG A 311 2.47 -27.30 4.10
CA ARG A 311 2.34 -28.74 3.85
C ARG A 311 3.68 -29.47 4.01
N ILE A 312 4.72 -28.98 3.33
CA ILE A 312 6.06 -29.59 3.40
C ILE A 312 6.62 -29.55 4.83
N TYR A 313 6.37 -28.46 5.57
CA TYR A 313 6.81 -28.35 6.95
C TYR A 313 6.25 -29.49 7.81
N PHE A 314 4.95 -29.76 7.76
CA PHE A 314 4.34 -30.85 8.53
C PHE A 314 4.75 -32.24 8.02
N GLU A 315 4.80 -32.44 6.70
CA GLU A 315 5.06 -33.75 6.10
C GLU A 315 6.53 -34.16 6.21
N LYS A 316 7.47 -33.23 6.06
CA LYS A 316 8.89 -33.55 5.82
C LYS A 316 9.86 -32.91 6.80
N ILE A 317 9.52 -31.76 7.40
CA ILE A 317 10.47 -31.01 8.26
C ILE A 317 10.24 -31.30 9.75
N LYS A 318 9.02 -31.07 10.25
CA LYS A 318 8.70 -31.03 11.68
C LYS A 318 9.04 -32.37 12.34
N GLY A 319 10.06 -32.36 13.20
CA GLY A 319 10.54 -33.53 13.94
C GLY A 319 11.26 -34.58 13.09
N LYS A 320 11.58 -34.27 11.82
CA LYS A 320 12.13 -35.25 10.84
C LYS A 320 13.49 -34.86 10.27
N ILE A 321 13.83 -33.57 10.27
CA ILE A 321 15.10 -33.07 9.71
C ILE A 321 15.87 -32.29 10.77
N GLU A 322 17.15 -32.59 10.87
CA GLU A 322 18.07 -31.90 11.76
C GLU A 322 18.87 -30.83 11.00
N ARG A 323 19.45 -29.88 11.75
CA ARG A 323 20.19 -28.73 11.20
C ARG A 323 21.33 -29.14 10.26
N ASN A 324 21.98 -30.26 10.52
CA ASN A 324 23.15 -30.72 9.76
C ASN A 324 22.81 -31.74 8.65
N SER A 325 21.56 -32.21 8.56
CA SER A 325 21.11 -33.11 7.49
C SER A 325 21.17 -32.43 6.12
N LEU A 326 21.18 -33.23 5.05
CA LEU A 326 21.03 -32.71 3.68
C LEU A 326 19.66 -32.06 3.51
N CYS A 327 19.62 -30.97 2.73
CA CYS A 327 18.40 -30.23 2.49
C CYS A 327 17.45 -31.00 1.55
N ILE A 328 16.15 -31.00 1.86
CA ILE A 328 15.10 -31.66 1.06
C ILE A 328 14.85 -31.04 -0.31
N CYS A 329 15.39 -29.85 -0.58
CA CYS A 329 15.24 -29.23 -1.90
C CYS A 329 16.14 -29.85 -2.97
N GLY A 330 16.98 -30.84 -2.62
CA GLY A 330 17.87 -31.51 -3.56
C GLY A 330 19.14 -30.72 -3.92
N SER A 331 19.39 -29.58 -3.27
CA SER A 331 20.58 -28.74 -3.55
C SER A 331 21.93 -29.34 -3.13
N GLY A 332 21.93 -30.49 -2.45
CA GLY A 332 23.14 -31.10 -1.86
C GLY A 332 23.73 -30.32 -0.67
N ARG A 333 23.15 -29.17 -0.29
CA ARG A 333 23.61 -28.35 0.84
C ARG A 333 23.04 -28.84 2.17
N LYS A 334 23.74 -28.56 3.28
CA LYS A 334 23.19 -28.76 4.64
C LYS A 334 21.94 -27.90 4.84
N TYR A 335 20.92 -28.44 5.49
CA TYR A 335 19.63 -27.78 5.72
C TYR A 335 19.77 -26.37 6.33
N LYS A 336 20.61 -26.21 7.36
CA LYS A 336 20.89 -24.92 8.00
C LYS A 336 21.46 -23.82 7.09
N LYS A 337 22.11 -24.21 5.99
CA LYS A 337 22.70 -23.30 4.98
C LYS A 337 21.82 -23.18 3.72
N CYS A 338 20.61 -23.72 3.76
CA CYS A 338 19.69 -23.76 2.63
C CYS A 338 18.29 -23.34 3.10
N CYS A 339 17.32 -24.26 3.13
CA CYS A 339 15.91 -23.90 3.37
C CYS A 339 15.52 -23.71 4.84
N MET A 340 16.43 -23.82 5.82
CA MET A 340 16.08 -23.73 7.24
C MET A 340 15.34 -22.43 7.59
N ARG A 341 15.86 -21.26 7.15
CA ARG A 341 15.24 -19.95 7.44
C ARG A 341 13.78 -19.87 6.99
N LYS A 342 13.49 -20.40 5.79
CA LYS A 342 12.14 -20.46 5.21
C LYS A 342 11.17 -21.22 6.11
N TYR A 343 11.56 -22.41 6.56
CA TYR A 343 10.69 -23.24 7.39
C TYR A 343 10.68 -22.84 8.87
N GLU A 344 11.71 -22.13 9.35
CA GLU A 344 11.67 -21.43 10.65
C GLU A 344 10.61 -20.33 10.63
N ALA A 345 10.52 -19.53 9.56
CA ALA A 345 9.44 -18.54 9.39
C ALA A 345 8.06 -19.22 9.40
N ILE A 346 7.87 -20.32 8.66
CA ILE A 346 6.62 -21.10 8.68
C ILE A 346 6.29 -21.61 10.09
N LYS A 347 7.28 -22.09 10.83
CA LYS A 347 7.10 -22.54 12.21
C LYS A 347 6.64 -21.40 13.13
N GLU A 348 7.23 -20.20 13.00
CA GLU A 348 6.81 -19.00 13.74
C GLU A 348 5.34 -18.67 13.45
N ILE A 349 4.95 -18.63 12.17
CA ILE A 349 3.60 -18.29 11.73
C ILE A 349 2.57 -19.31 12.25
N ILE A 350 2.84 -20.61 12.12
CA ILE A 350 1.97 -21.66 12.63
C ILE A 350 1.83 -21.57 14.16
N GLY A 351 2.90 -21.23 14.85
CA GLY A 351 2.87 -20.97 16.30
C GLY A 351 1.92 -19.81 16.64
N ALA A 352 2.04 -18.70 15.91
CA ALA A 352 1.21 -17.52 16.06
C ALA A 352 -0.29 -17.79 15.84
N ILE A 353 -0.61 -18.60 14.85
CA ILE A 353 -2.00 -18.98 14.54
C ILE A 353 -2.60 -19.82 15.68
N ARG A 354 -1.81 -20.67 16.33
CA ARG A 354 -2.26 -21.54 17.42
C ARG A 354 -2.41 -20.83 18.75
N ASP A 355 -1.61 -19.78 18.97
CA ASP A 355 -1.72 -18.93 20.15
C ASP A 355 -1.74 -17.44 19.74
N PRO A 356 -2.91 -16.94 19.28
CA PRO A 356 -3.02 -15.56 18.80
C PRO A 356 -2.69 -14.52 19.87
N LYS A 357 -2.83 -14.85 21.16
CA LYS A 357 -2.52 -13.94 22.27
C LYS A 357 -1.01 -13.75 22.47
N SER A 358 -0.19 -14.63 21.90
CA SER A 358 1.27 -14.58 22.04
C SER A 358 1.95 -13.57 21.11
N ILE A 359 1.26 -13.09 20.05
CA ILE A 359 1.89 -12.26 19.01
C ILE A 359 1.03 -11.04 18.69
N ASP A 360 1.60 -9.88 18.98
CA ASP A 360 1.10 -8.59 18.49
C ASP A 360 1.84 -8.19 17.21
N TYR A 361 1.07 -7.98 16.14
CA TYR A 361 1.57 -7.55 14.83
C TYR A 361 1.66 -6.02 14.68
N ASN A 362 1.08 -5.26 15.62
CA ASN A 362 1.14 -3.80 15.65
C ASN A 362 2.43 -3.32 16.32
N ILE A 363 2.93 -2.15 15.91
CA ILE A 363 4.10 -1.53 16.55
C ILE A 363 3.72 -1.20 18.01
N PRO A 364 4.60 -1.45 19.01
CA PRO A 364 4.31 -1.05 20.38
C PRO A 364 4.04 0.46 20.46
N GLY A 365 2.94 0.83 21.12
CA GLY A 365 2.53 2.24 21.27
C GLY A 365 1.63 2.79 20.16
N VAL A 366 1.21 1.94 19.21
CA VAL A 366 0.20 2.30 18.19
C VAL A 366 -1.07 2.84 18.85
N VAL A 367 -1.55 3.96 18.32
CA VAL A 367 -2.81 4.58 18.73
C VAL A 367 -3.96 3.97 17.91
N ILE A 368 -3.81 4.00 16.58
CA ILE A 368 -4.72 3.37 15.61
C ILE A 368 -3.89 2.68 14.52
N SER A 369 -4.31 1.48 14.11
CA SER A 369 -3.81 0.81 12.91
C SER A 369 -4.81 0.98 11.77
N GLU A 370 -4.31 0.98 10.53
CA GLU A 370 -5.17 0.98 9.35
C GLU A 370 -6.06 -0.26 9.36
N GLU A 371 -7.36 -0.04 9.27
CA GLU A 371 -8.35 -1.10 9.18
C GLU A 371 -8.44 -1.65 7.75
N ALA A 372 -8.82 -2.90 7.62
CA ALA A 372 -9.20 -3.43 6.32
C ALA A 372 -10.61 -2.98 5.94
N THR A 373 -10.89 -2.96 4.64
CA THR A 373 -12.22 -2.69 4.12
C THR A 373 -13.13 -3.89 4.38
N GLU A 374 -13.92 -3.84 5.47
CA GLU A 374 -15.03 -4.79 5.73
C GLU A 374 -16.18 -4.44 4.77
N GLU A 375 -16.55 -5.35 3.88
CA GLU A 375 -17.65 -5.14 2.93
C GLU A 375 -18.99 -5.63 3.51
N PHE A 376 -18.95 -6.68 4.32
CA PHE A 376 -20.12 -7.27 4.95
C PHE A 376 -19.78 -7.96 6.27
N SER A 377 -20.69 -7.81 7.23
CA SER A 377 -20.69 -8.56 8.49
C SER A 377 -22.13 -8.79 8.93
N GLY A 378 -22.59 -10.05 8.85
CA GLY A 378 -24.01 -10.35 9.07
C GLY A 378 -24.34 -11.83 8.92
N LEU A 379 -25.63 -12.14 8.78
CA LEU A 379 -26.09 -13.49 8.46
C LEU A 379 -26.14 -13.68 6.94
N GLU A 380 -25.95 -14.91 6.48
CA GLU A 380 -25.96 -15.24 5.04
C GLU A 380 -27.22 -14.79 4.30
N LYS A 381 -28.38 -14.82 4.96
CA LYS A 381 -29.65 -14.34 4.39
C LYS A 381 -29.67 -12.85 4.07
N ASP A 382 -28.83 -12.06 4.74
CA ASP A 382 -28.74 -10.60 4.61
C ASP A 382 -27.65 -10.19 3.61
N LEU A 383 -26.92 -11.17 3.05
CA LEU A 383 -25.86 -10.93 2.07
C LEU A 383 -26.48 -10.58 0.70
N ASN A 384 -26.40 -9.31 0.34
CA ASN A 384 -27.02 -8.80 -0.88
C ASN A 384 -26.10 -8.85 -2.10
N ASN A 385 -24.78 -8.98 -1.90
CA ASN A 385 -23.81 -9.08 -2.98
C ASN A 385 -24.00 -10.36 -3.80
N SER A 386 -24.16 -10.24 -5.12
CA SER A 386 -24.42 -11.37 -6.02
C SER A 386 -23.20 -12.28 -6.20
N SER A 387 -22.01 -11.69 -6.30
CA SER A 387 -20.74 -12.39 -6.50
C SER A 387 -20.41 -13.29 -5.31
N ASP A 388 -20.57 -12.76 -4.08
CA ASP A 388 -20.25 -13.51 -2.87
C ASP A 388 -21.18 -14.70 -2.65
N ARG A 389 -22.47 -14.52 -2.96
CA ARG A 389 -23.45 -15.61 -2.92
C ARG A 389 -23.08 -16.73 -3.89
N GLU A 390 -22.53 -16.41 -5.06
CA GLU A 390 -22.05 -17.42 -6.00
C GLU A 390 -20.82 -18.16 -5.45
N ILE A 391 -19.86 -17.45 -4.86
CA ILE A 391 -18.66 -18.04 -4.26
C ILE A 391 -19.05 -18.99 -3.12
N LEU A 392 -19.94 -18.59 -2.22
CA LEU A 392 -20.41 -19.43 -1.11
C LEU A 392 -21.09 -20.72 -1.61
N ARG A 393 -21.94 -20.62 -2.64
CA ARG A 393 -22.55 -21.80 -3.27
C ARG A 393 -21.52 -22.74 -3.89
N LYS A 394 -20.44 -22.22 -4.48
CA LYS A 394 -19.33 -23.04 -5.00
C LYS A 394 -18.61 -23.77 -3.88
N ILE A 395 -18.33 -23.09 -2.77
CA ILE A 395 -17.69 -23.69 -1.59
C ILE A 395 -18.55 -24.84 -1.03
N GLU A 396 -19.87 -24.64 -0.93
CA GLU A 396 -20.80 -25.69 -0.47
C GLU A 396 -20.80 -26.91 -1.40
N LYS A 397 -20.79 -26.69 -2.71
CA LYS A 397 -20.70 -27.78 -3.71
C LYS A 397 -19.40 -28.56 -3.65
N MET A 398 -18.31 -27.95 -3.20
CA MET A 398 -17.02 -28.63 -3.03
C MET A 398 -17.02 -29.61 -1.84
N GLY A 399 -18.07 -29.64 -1.02
CA GLY A 399 -18.21 -30.59 0.09
C GLY A 399 -17.18 -30.38 1.21
N ILE A 400 -16.54 -29.20 1.26
CA ILE A 400 -15.63 -28.82 2.34
C ILE A 400 -16.48 -28.64 3.60
N LYS A 401 -16.57 -29.70 4.41
CA LYS A 401 -17.17 -29.62 5.75
C LYS A 401 -16.14 -28.99 6.69
N TYR A 402 -16.52 -27.87 7.30
CA TYR A 402 -15.73 -27.15 8.30
C TYR A 402 -15.58 -27.93 9.60
#